data_AF-A0A8X6RP63-F1
#
_entry.id   AF-A0A8X6RP63-F1
#
_cell.length_a   1.000
_cell.length_b   1.000
_cell.length_c   1.000
_cell.angle_alpha   90.00
_cell.angle_beta   90.00
_cell.angle_gamma   90.00
#
_symmetry.space_group_name_H-M   'P 1'
#
loop_
_entity.id
_entity.type
_entity.pdbx_description
1 polymer ?
#
loop_
_entity_poly.entity_id
_entity_poly.type
_entity_poly.pdbx_seq_one_letter_code
_entity_poly.pdbx_strand_id
1 'polypeptide(L)'
;MDDNARPHRTLAVEELLESEDITRMDWTAYSPDLNPIEHVWDALWRRIAARLHHPENTQQLKQMLIEEWALLPQEMLHQLVLSMRRRCEATIAVRGGHIPY
;
A
#
# COMPACT_ATOMS: atom_id res chain seq x y z
N MET A 1 6.79 6.11 -4.32
CA MET A 1 6.72 4.65 -4.59
C MET A 1 5.40 4.39 -5.27
N ASP A 2 5.41 3.66 -6.39
CA ASP A 2 4.22 3.15 -7.09
C ASP A 2 4.54 1.74 -7.62
N ASP A 3 3.54 1.04 -8.17
CA ASP A 3 3.63 -0.36 -8.63
C ASP A 3 4.01 -0.52 -10.11
N ASN A 4 4.42 0.56 -10.78
CA ASN A 4 4.69 0.61 -12.22
C ASN A 4 3.50 0.27 -13.14
N ALA A 5 2.25 0.36 -12.67
CA ALA A 5 1.09 0.21 -13.54
C ALA A 5 1.14 1.19 -14.73
N ARG A 6 0.63 0.78 -15.91
CA ARG A 6 0.71 1.60 -17.14
C ARG A 6 0.22 3.05 -16.97
N PRO A 7 -0.89 3.34 -16.24
CA PRO A 7 -1.31 4.71 -15.99
C PRO A 7 -0.27 5.56 -15.24
N HIS A 8 0.54 4.94 -14.36
CA HIS A 8 1.61 5.61 -13.61
C HIS A 8 2.84 5.94 -14.47
N ARG A 9 2.88 5.50 -15.74
CA ARG A 9 3.99 5.69 -16.69
C ARG A 9 3.60 6.55 -17.90
N THR A 10 2.51 7.30 -17.79
CA THR A 10 2.10 8.24 -18.82
C THR A 10 2.94 9.52 -18.75
N LEU A 11 3.12 10.21 -19.87
CA LEU A 11 3.85 11.49 -19.92
C LEU A 11 3.28 12.52 -18.93
N ALA A 12 1.95 12.61 -18.84
CA ALA A 12 1.29 13.52 -17.91
C ALA A 12 1.64 13.23 -16.44
N VAL A 13 1.84 11.95 -16.08
CA VAL A 13 2.27 11.59 -14.72
C VAL A 13 3.76 11.91 -14.51
N GLU A 14 4.63 11.68 -15.51
CA GLU A 14 6.05 12.06 -15.42
C GLU A 14 6.20 13.58 -15.21
N GLU A 15 5.53 14.39 -16.04
CA GLU A 15 5.55 15.85 -15.96
C GLU A 15 5.03 16.35 -14.60
N LEU A 16 3.98 15.72 -14.08
CA LEU A 16 3.45 16.05 -12.75
C LEU A 16 4.48 15.76 -11.65
N LEU A 17 5.10 14.58 -11.65
CA LEU A 17 6.10 14.22 -10.65
C LEU A 17 7.31 15.16 -10.69
N GLU A 18 7.76 15.55 -11.88
CA GLU A 18 8.83 16.54 -12.06
C GLU A 18 8.44 17.91 -11.52
N SER A 19 7.21 18.38 -11.80
CA SER A 19 6.73 19.68 -11.33
C SER A 19 6.56 19.76 -9.80
N GLU A 20 6.29 18.63 -9.15
CA GLU A 20 6.11 18.52 -7.70
C GLU A 20 7.42 18.12 -6.97
N ASP A 21 8.55 18.06 -7.69
CA ASP A 21 9.86 17.62 -7.16
C ASP A 21 9.82 16.22 -6.49
N ILE A 22 8.97 15.34 -7.01
CA ILE A 22 8.80 13.98 -6.51
C ILE A 22 9.70 13.04 -7.30
N THR A 23 10.78 12.59 -6.66
CA THR A 23 11.62 11.53 -7.22
C THR A 23 10.89 10.18 -7.16
N ARG A 24 10.69 9.55 -8.31
CA ARG A 24 10.17 8.19 -8.36
C ARG A 24 11.24 7.19 -7.89
N MET A 25 10.80 6.25 -7.08
CA MET A 25 11.63 5.12 -6.67
C MET A 25 11.54 3.98 -7.69
N ASP A 26 12.67 3.36 -8.01
CA ASP A 26 12.69 2.13 -8.81
C ASP A 26 11.90 1.02 -8.11
N TRP A 27 11.09 0.30 -8.89
CA TRP A 27 10.23 -0.76 -8.37
C TRP A 27 10.28 -1.99 -9.27
N THR A 28 10.30 -3.18 -8.67
CA THR A 28 10.28 -4.44 -9.40
C THR A 28 8.85 -4.85 -9.73
N ALA A 29 8.65 -5.43 -10.92
CA ALA A 29 7.35 -5.98 -11.28
C ALA A 29 6.97 -7.16 -10.38
N TYR A 30 5.67 -7.42 -10.23
CA TYR A 30 5.14 -8.58 -9.49
C TYR A 30 5.61 -8.70 -8.04
N SER A 31 5.84 -7.57 -7.36
CA SER A 31 6.35 -7.52 -5.98
C SER A 31 5.34 -6.89 -5.01
N PRO A 32 4.12 -7.44 -4.86
CA PRO A 32 3.13 -6.91 -3.93
C PRO A 32 3.61 -6.98 -2.46
N ASP A 33 4.40 -8.01 -2.12
CA ASP A 33 4.95 -8.20 -0.77
C ASP A 33 5.88 -7.05 -0.32
N LEU A 34 6.46 -6.33 -1.29
CA LEU A 34 7.26 -5.15 -1.02
C LEU A 34 6.40 -3.90 -0.79
N ASN A 35 5.17 -3.86 -1.29
CA ASN A 35 4.33 -2.67 -1.24
C ASN A 35 3.63 -2.53 0.12
N PRO A 36 3.99 -1.54 0.96
CA PRO A 36 3.42 -1.40 2.30
C PRO A 36 1.92 -1.17 2.29
N ILE A 37 1.37 -0.59 1.23
CA ILE A 37 -0.07 -0.28 1.15
C ILE A 37 -0.94 -1.53 1.17
N GLU A 38 -0.42 -2.65 0.66
CA GLU A 38 -1.15 -3.92 0.67
C GLU A 38 -1.42 -4.38 2.12
N HIS A 39 -0.50 -4.12 3.05
CA HIS A 39 -0.71 -4.43 4.48
C HIS A 39 -1.72 -3.49 5.12
N VAL A 40 -1.75 -2.23 4.68
CA VAL A 40 -2.75 -1.27 5.15
C VAL A 40 -4.14 -1.68 4.66
N TRP A 41 -4.26 -2.15 3.41
CA TRP A 41 -5.52 -2.68 2.87
C TRP A 41 -6.02 -3.90 3.63
N ASP A 42 -5.14 -4.87 3.91
CA ASP A 42 -5.48 -6.04 4.72
C ASP A 42 -5.93 -5.63 6.14
N ALA A 43 -5.23 -4.69 6.78
CA ALA A 43 -5.61 -4.17 8.09
C ALA A 43 -7.00 -3.51 8.08
N LEU A 44 -7.28 -2.66 7.08
CA LEU A 44 -8.60 -2.05 6.92
C LEU A 44 -9.69 -3.10 6.71
N TRP A 45 -9.44 -4.07 5.85
CA TRP A 45 -10.42 -5.11 5.54
C TRP A 45 -10.74 -5.96 6.77
N ARG A 46 -9.73 -6.35 7.56
CA ARG A 46 -9.93 -7.07 8.83
C ARG A 46 -10.76 -6.26 9.82
N ARG A 47 -10.54 -4.95 9.90
CA ARG A 47 -11.31 -4.07 10.79
C ARG A 47 -12.76 -3.92 10.35
N ILE A 48 -13.02 -3.78 9.04
CA ILE A 48 -14.38 -3.78 8.49
C ILE A 48 -15.07 -5.13 8.72
N ALA A 49 -14.36 -6.23 8.50
CA ALA A 49 -14.89 -7.59 8.72
C ALA A 49 -15.21 -7.86 10.20
N ALA A 50 -14.50 -7.20 11.12
CA ALA A 50 -14.73 -7.30 12.57
C ALA A 50 -15.88 -6.41 13.08
N ARG A 51 -16.44 -5.52 12.25
CA ARG A 51 -17.60 -4.71 12.64
C ARG A 51 -18.84 -5.59 12.82
N LEU A 52 -19.67 -5.22 13.80
CA LEU A 52 -20.95 -5.89 14.06
C LEU A 52 -21.93 -5.71 12.89
N HIS A 53 -21.89 -4.54 12.25
CA HIS A 53 -22.72 -4.21 11.10
C HIS A 53 -21.86 -4.17 9.84
N HIS A 54 -22.26 -4.94 8.84
CA HIS A 54 -21.61 -4.97 7.54
C HIS A 54 -22.25 -3.95 6.58
N PRO A 55 -21.48 -3.40 5.64
CA PRO A 55 -22.03 -2.45 4.67
C PRO A 55 -22.96 -3.17 3.69
N GLU A 56 -24.16 -2.63 3.49
CA GLU A 56 -25.18 -3.16 2.57
C GLU A 56 -25.05 -2.58 1.17
N ASN A 57 -24.30 -1.48 1.02
CA ASN A 57 -24.08 -0.80 -0.24
C ASN A 57 -22.74 -0.08 -0.28
N THR A 58 -22.33 0.36 -1.47
CA THR A 58 -21.06 1.02 -1.72
C THR A 58 -20.90 2.32 -0.92
N GLN A 59 -21.99 3.06 -0.65
CA GLN A 59 -21.90 4.30 0.11
C GLN A 59 -21.58 4.03 1.58
N GLN A 60 -22.22 3.03 2.17
CA GLN A 60 -21.90 2.58 3.52
C GLN A 60 -20.47 2.04 3.58
N LEU A 61 -20.05 1.20 2.62
CA LEU A 61 -18.67 0.70 2.59
C LEU A 61 -17.63 1.82 2.55
N LYS A 62 -17.84 2.85 1.71
CA LYS A 62 -16.97 4.04 1.67
C LYS A 62 -16.90 4.75 3.02
N GLN A 63 -18.05 4.96 3.66
CA GLN A 63 -18.11 5.62 4.96
C GLN A 63 -17.36 4.80 6.03
N MET A 64 -17.57 3.48 6.05
CA MET A 64 -16.88 2.58 6.98
C MET A 64 -15.36 2.58 6.76
N LEU A 65 -14.90 2.60 5.50
CA LEU A 65 -13.48 2.70 5.17
C LEU A 65 -12.84 3.99 5.70
N ILE A 66 -13.52 5.13 5.56
CA ILE A 66 -13.04 6.42 6.08
C ILE A 66 -12.91 6.39 7.60
N GLU A 67 -13.92 5.84 8.28
CA GLU A 67 -13.91 5.71 9.74
C GLU A 67 -12.81 4.79 10.23
N GLU A 68 -12.67 3.59 9.65
CA GLU A 68 -11.61 2.65 10.07
C GLU A 68 -10.22 3.18 9.72
N TRP A 69 -10.06 3.89 8.60
CA TRP A 69 -8.82 4.58 8.25
C TRP A 69 -8.41 5.59 9.31
N ALA A 70 -9.34 6.43 9.76
CA ALA A 70 -9.08 7.42 10.81
C ALA A 70 -8.69 6.79 12.16
N LEU A 71 -9.05 5.52 12.38
CA LEU A 71 -8.75 4.76 13.58
C LEU A 71 -7.53 3.83 13.45
N LEU A 72 -6.87 3.80 12.29
CA LEU A 72 -5.63 3.05 12.13
C LEU A 72 -4.54 3.68 13.00
N PRO A 73 -3.82 2.89 13.83
CA PRO A 73 -2.74 3.43 14.63
C PRO A 73 -1.63 3.97 13.74
N GLN A 74 -1.24 5.23 13.95
CA GLN A 74 -0.12 5.84 13.23
C GLN A 74 1.17 5.02 13.39
N GLU A 75 1.37 4.43 14.58
CA GLU A 75 2.50 3.54 14.87
C GLU A 75 2.54 2.33 13.93
N MET A 76 1.38 1.75 13.57
CA MET A 76 1.33 0.65 12.60
C MET A 76 1.87 1.09 11.24
N LEU A 77 1.47 2.29 10.77
CA LEU A 77 1.94 2.85 9.50
C LEU A 77 3.45 3.13 9.53
N HIS A 78 3.94 3.69 10.64
CA HIS A 78 5.38 3.92 10.83
C HIS A 78 6.17 2.61 10.80
N GLN A 79 5.72 1.58 11.51
CA GLN A 79 6.40 0.27 11.51
C GLN A 79 6.40 -0.37 10.12
N LEU A 80 5.33 -0.23 9.34
CA LEU A 80 5.30 -0.69 7.95
C LEU A 80 6.37 0.00 7.10
N VAL A 81 6.47 1.33 7.18
CA VAL A 81 7.49 2.11 6.46
C VAL A 81 8.91 1.70 6.91
N LEU A 82 9.15 1.61 8.22
CA LEU A 82 10.45 1.23 8.77
C LEU A 82 10.85 -0.21 8.41
N SER A 83 9.87 -1.10 8.18
CA SER A 83 10.12 -2.49 7.78
C SER A 83 10.66 -2.65 6.36
N MET A 84 10.60 -1.61 5.51
CA MET A 84 10.95 -1.69 4.09
C MET A 84 12.35 -2.23 3.85
N ARG A 85 13.33 -1.78 4.64
CA ARG A 85 14.71 -2.28 4.52
C ARG A 85 14.78 -3.80 4.69
N ARG A 86 14.15 -4.32 5.74
CA ARG A 86 14.10 -5.76 6.02
C ARG A 86 13.39 -6.53 4.92
N ARG A 87 12.30 -5.99 4.36
CA ARG A 87 11.57 -6.62 3.24
C ARG A 87 12.44 -6.71 1.99
N CYS A 88 13.13 -5.63 1.62
CA CYS A 88 14.08 -5.63 0.51
C CYS A 88 15.19 -6.67 0.72
N GLU A 89 15.78 -6.72 1.92
CA GLU A 89 16.80 -7.71 2.28
C GLU A 89 16.27 -9.14 2.14
N ALA A 90 15.04 -9.41 2.59
CA ALA A 90 14.39 -10.71 2.44
C ALA A 90 14.16 -11.07 0.97
N THR A 91 13.65 -10.14 0.15
CA THR A 91 13.44 -10.37 -1.29
C THR A 91 14.75 -10.65 -2.02
N ILE A 92 15.82 -9.94 -1.66
CA ILE A 92 17.17 -10.21 -2.20
C ILE A 92 17.63 -11.61 -1.81
N ALA A 93 17.42 -12.03 -0.55
CA ALA A 93 17.82 -13.35 -0.08
C ALA A 93 17.11 -14.49 -0.83
N VAL A 94 15.85 -14.30 -1.22
CA VAL A 94 15.08 -15.25 -2.05
C VAL A 94 15.20 -15.00 -3.56
N ARG A 95 16.17 -14.16 -3.98
CA ARG A 95 16.45 -13.83 -5.39
C ARG A 95 15.23 -13.32 -6.18
N GLY A 96 14.45 -12.44 -5.55
CA GLY A 96 13.23 -11.89 -6.15
C GLY A 96 12.01 -12.81 -6.05
N GLY A 97 12.13 -13.95 -5.37
CA GLY A 97 10.98 -14.77 -5.01
C GLY A 97 10.05 -14.11 -3.98
N HIS A 98 8.92 -14.77 -3.73
CA HIS A 98 7.91 -14.35 -2.76
C HIS A 98 8.49 -14.34 -1.32
N ILE A 99 8.17 -13.31 -0.56
CA ILE A 99 8.50 -13.22 0.87
C ILE A 99 7.22 -13.38 1.71
N PRO A 100 7.28 -14.00 2.90
CA PRO A 100 6.10 -14.14 3.74
C PRO A 100 5.50 -12.78 4.12
N TYR A 101 4.18 -12.74 4.06
CA TYR A 101 3.33 -11.63 4.46
C TYR A 101 3.19 -11.54 5.99
#